data_AF-A0A843FBU7-F1
#
_entry.id   AF-A0A843FBU7-F1
#
_cell.length_a   1.000
_cell.length_b   1.000
_cell.length_c   1.000
_cell.angle_alpha   90.00
_cell.angle_beta   90.00
_cell.angle_gamma   90.00
#
_symmetry.space_group_name_H-M   'P 1'
#
loop_
_entity.id
_entity.type
_entity.pdbx_description
1 polymer ?
#
loop_
_entity_poly.entity_id
_entity_poly.type
_entity_poly.pdbx_seq_one_letter_code
_entity_poly.pdbx_strand_id
1 'polypeptide(L)'
;MFGIVGCPNCKRTRIIDLETKSTKCPFCGKSSKTDTLFVKFSHYDAAIVREVFQGNENVPFRKEGEEADPMKALAYRVSHCKNIDQKLQIIAGGLCDLKGEFT
;
A
#
# COMPACT_ATOMS: atom_id res chain seq x y z
N MET A 1 6.67 1.53 10.30
CA MET A 1 6.43 1.43 8.83
C MET A 1 7.77 1.62 8.13
N PHE A 2 8.10 0.82 7.11
CA PHE A 2 9.41 0.92 6.41
C PHE A 2 9.26 1.51 5.02
N GLY A 3 10.31 2.17 4.52
CA GLY A 3 10.29 2.76 3.19
C GLY A 3 11.63 2.83 2.47
N ILE A 4 11.58 2.84 1.15
CA ILE A 4 12.71 3.06 0.25
C ILE A 4 12.79 4.55 -0.08
N VAL A 5 13.89 5.18 0.30
CA VAL A 5 14.12 6.62 0.08
C VAL A 5 15.44 6.87 -0.64
N GLY A 6 15.50 7.95 -1.40
CA GLY A 6 16.76 8.48 -1.93
C GLY A 6 17.46 9.38 -0.91
N CYS A 7 18.78 9.28 -0.79
CA CYS A 7 19.55 10.28 -0.05
C CYS A 7 19.54 11.62 -0.80
N PRO A 8 19.16 12.75 -0.17
CA PRO A 8 19.17 14.04 -0.85
C PRO A 8 20.57 14.46 -1.29
N ASN A 9 21.60 14.02 -0.57
CA ASN A 9 22.99 14.35 -0.83
C ASN A 9 23.65 13.41 -1.85
N CYS A 10 23.80 12.12 -1.55
CA CYS A 10 24.52 11.18 -2.43
C CYS A 10 23.63 10.45 -3.44
N LYS A 11 22.32 10.73 -3.47
CA LYS A 11 21.30 10.16 -4.37
C LYS A 11 21.11 8.64 -4.31
N ARG A 12 21.93 7.91 -3.54
CA ARG A 12 21.76 6.47 -3.32
C ARG A 12 20.45 6.16 -2.59
N THR A 13 19.77 5.13 -3.04
CA THR A 13 18.58 4.58 -2.39
C THR A 13 18.98 3.78 -1.16
N ARG A 14 18.13 3.83 -0.13
CA ARG A 14 18.28 3.03 1.09
C ARG A 14 16.93 2.76 1.72
N ILE A 15 16.86 1.72 2.54
CA ILE A 15 15.70 1.42 3.37
C ILE A 15 15.82 2.19 4.68
N ILE A 16 14.73 2.79 5.13
CA ILE A 16 14.62 3.47 6.42
C ILE A 16 13.34 3.06 7.14
N ASP A 17 13.32 3.25 8.46
CA ASP A 17 12.10 3.25 9.25
C ASP A 17 11.48 4.66 9.22
N LEU A 18 10.23 4.73 8.75
CA LEU A 18 9.49 5.98 8.59
C LEU A 18 8.95 6.53 9.93
N GLU A 19 8.96 5.73 11.00
CA GLU A 19 8.56 6.20 12.34
C GLU A 19 9.68 6.98 13.04
N THR A 20 10.93 6.77 12.62
CA THR A 20 12.06 7.51 13.17
C THR A 20 12.08 8.95 12.66
N LYS A 21 12.24 9.95 13.56
CA LYS A 21 12.23 11.37 13.18
C LYS A 21 13.38 11.77 12.25
N SER A 22 14.51 11.07 12.35
CA SER A 22 15.71 11.36 11.56
C SER A 22 16.48 10.10 11.23
N THR A 23 17.09 10.07 10.06
CA THR A 23 17.87 8.95 9.54
C THR A 23 19.24 9.42 9.08
N LYS A 24 20.28 8.64 9.40
CA LYS A 24 21.65 8.85 8.90
C LYS A 24 21.90 8.01 7.66
N CYS A 25 22.42 8.61 6.60
CA CYS A 25 22.78 7.89 5.39
C CYS A 25 24.04 7.05 5.63
N PRO A 26 24.01 5.71 5.44
CA PRO A 26 25.17 4.85 5.66
C PRO A 26 26.28 5.08 4.63
N PHE A 27 25.96 5.68 3.48
CA PHE A 27 26.92 5.88 2.39
C PHE A 27 27.70 7.19 2.48
N CYS A 28 27.07 8.28 2.93
CA CYS A 28 27.71 9.60 3.00
C CYS A 28 27.73 10.22 4.41
N GLY A 29 27.20 9.51 5.41
CA GLY A 29 27.20 9.94 6.81
C GLY A 29 26.29 11.10 7.15
N LYS A 30 25.66 11.78 6.18
CA LYS A 30 24.75 12.90 6.44
C LYS A 30 23.42 12.41 7.02
N SER A 31 22.94 13.13 8.04
CA SER A 31 21.61 12.94 8.62
C SER A 31 20.57 13.78 7.88
N SER A 32 19.34 13.27 7.81
CA SER A 32 18.20 13.97 7.21
C SER A 32 16.95 13.68 8.03
N LYS A 33 16.01 14.64 8.08
CA LYS A 33 14.72 14.42 8.72
C LYS A 33 13.87 13.51 7.84
N THR A 34 13.22 12.52 8.45
CA THR A 34 12.52 11.47 7.71
C THR A 34 11.29 11.99 6.97
N ASP A 35 10.59 12.96 7.57
CA ASP A 35 9.45 13.68 6.99
C ASP A 35 9.75 14.41 5.66
N THR A 36 10.99 14.88 5.47
CA THR A 36 11.41 15.60 4.27
C THR A 36 11.88 14.70 3.13
N LEU A 37 11.98 13.38 3.34
CA LEU A 37 12.51 12.45 2.35
C LEU A 37 11.42 12.00 1.38
N PHE A 38 11.76 12.00 0.08
CA PHE A 38 10.89 11.42 -0.94
C PHE A 38 10.88 9.88 -0.84
N VAL A 39 9.73 9.33 -0.44
CA VAL A 39 9.49 7.89 -0.31
C VAL A 39 9.06 7.33 -1.66
N LYS A 40 9.85 6.41 -2.22
CA LYS A 40 9.55 5.75 -3.49
C LYS A 40 8.59 4.57 -3.32
N PHE A 41 8.69 3.91 -2.16
CA PHE A 41 7.89 2.75 -1.80
C PHE A 41 7.87 2.63 -0.27
N SER A 42 6.74 2.21 0.30
CA SER A 42 6.62 1.93 1.73
C SER A 42 5.71 0.73 1.97
N HIS A 43 5.97 0.02 3.06
CA HIS A 43 5.14 -1.08 3.53
C HIS A 43 5.35 -1.30 5.05
N TYR A 44 4.38 -1.88 5.74
CA TYR A 44 4.51 -2.22 7.17
C TYR A 44 5.57 -3.31 7.43
N ASP A 45 5.67 -4.28 6.54
CA ASP A 45 6.63 -5.38 6.63
C ASP A 45 7.99 -5.02 5.98
N ALA A 46 9.06 -5.06 6.77
CA ALA A 46 10.43 -4.83 6.32
C ALA A 46 10.93 -5.88 5.32
N ALA A 47 10.40 -7.11 5.33
CA ALA A 47 10.78 -8.15 4.38
C ALA A 47 10.38 -7.77 2.95
N ILE A 48 9.12 -7.35 2.78
CA ILE A 48 8.57 -6.87 1.50
C ILE A 48 9.38 -5.68 0.97
N VAL A 49 9.73 -4.72 1.83
CA VAL A 49 10.55 -3.56 1.42
C VAL A 49 11.96 -3.99 0.97
N ARG A 50 12.56 -5.01 1.60
CA ARG A 50 13.86 -5.54 1.19
C ARG A 50 13.80 -6.28 -0.15
N GLU A 51 12.76 -7.07 -0.38
CA GLU A 51 12.55 -7.76 -1.65
C GLU A 51 12.42 -6.75 -2.81
N VAL A 52 11.60 -5.70 -2.63
CA VAL A 52 11.48 -4.61 -3.63
C VAL A 52 12.82 -3.90 -3.82
N PHE A 53 13.55 -3.63 -2.74
CA PHE A 53 14.86 -2.97 -2.83
C PHE A 53 15.90 -3.81 -3.58
N GLN A 54 15.81 -5.14 -3.50
CA GLN A 54 16.66 -6.08 -4.24
C GLN A 54 16.24 -6.27 -5.70
N GLY A 55 15.15 -5.61 -6.14
CA GLY A 55 14.67 -5.68 -7.52
C GLY A 55 13.78 -6.88 -7.80
N ASN A 56 13.21 -7.53 -6.78
CA ASN A 56 12.22 -8.57 -7.00
C ASN A 56 10.91 -7.93 -7.50
N GLU A 57 10.54 -8.24 -8.74
CA GLU A 57 9.36 -7.71 -9.42
C GLU A 57 8.06 -8.43 -9.06
N ASN A 58 8.15 -9.58 -8.36
CA ASN A 58 7.00 -10.37 -7.92
C ASN A 58 6.40 -9.92 -6.57
N VAL A 59 6.85 -8.79 -6.02
CA VAL A 59 6.35 -8.34 -4.73
C VAL A 59 4.95 -7.77 -4.92
N PRO A 60 3.93 -8.24 -4.18
CA PRO A 60 2.56 -7.75 -4.33
C PRO A 60 2.51 -6.26 -3.98
N PHE A 61 2.39 -5.42 -5.00
CA PHE A 61 2.11 -4.00 -4.86
C PHE A 61 0.70 -3.84 -4.29
N ARG A 62 0.57 -3.84 -2.97
CA ARG A 62 -0.58 -3.19 -2.35
C ARG A 62 -0.34 -1.70 -2.46
N LYS A 63 -1.07 -1.02 -3.36
CA LYS A 63 -1.24 0.43 -3.26
C LYS A 63 -1.93 0.71 -1.93
N GLU A 64 -1.17 0.98 -0.88
CA GLU A 64 -1.71 1.54 0.35
C GLU A 64 -2.23 2.94 0.02
N GLY A 65 -3.55 3.09 -0.07
CA GLY A 65 -4.18 4.39 -0.27
C GLY A 65 -5.46 4.42 -1.10
N GLU A 66 -5.86 3.36 -1.80
CA GLU A 66 -7.29 3.23 -2.14
C GLU A 66 -7.94 2.49 -0.98
N GLU A 67 -8.53 3.23 -0.03
CA GLU A 67 -9.78 2.74 0.55
C GLU A 67 -10.62 2.32 -0.66
N ALA A 68 -10.65 1.01 -0.93
CA ALA A 68 -11.35 0.51 -2.09
C ALA A 68 -12.79 0.92 -1.87
N ASP A 69 -13.22 1.97 -2.59
CA ASP A 69 -14.57 2.53 -2.51
C ASP A 69 -15.50 1.32 -2.38
N PRO A 70 -16.17 1.15 -1.23
CA PRO A 70 -16.84 -0.09 -0.94
C PRO A 70 -17.88 -0.46 -2.01
N MET A 71 -18.39 0.56 -2.73
CA MET A 71 -19.22 0.40 -3.91
C MET A 71 -18.46 -0.17 -5.12
N LYS A 72 -17.23 0.28 -5.41
CA LYS A 72 -16.37 -0.30 -6.46
C LYS A 72 -15.98 -1.74 -6.13
N ALA A 73 -15.68 -2.03 -4.87
CA ALA A 73 -15.39 -3.39 -4.41
C ALA A 73 -16.62 -4.32 -4.57
N LEU A 74 -17.83 -3.82 -4.28
CA LEU A 74 -19.07 -4.53 -4.54
C LEU A 74 -19.32 -4.77 -6.03
N ALA A 75 -19.19 -3.72 -6.86
CA ALA A 75 -19.36 -3.81 -8.31
C ALA A 75 -18.38 -4.83 -8.94
N TYR A 76 -17.15 -4.89 -8.44
CA TYR A 76 -16.17 -5.89 -8.86
C TYR A 76 -16.61 -7.32 -8.52
N ARG A 77 -17.10 -7.57 -7.29
CA ARG A 77 -17.58 -8.89 -6.87
C ARG A 77 -18.77 -9.36 -7.73
N VAL A 78 -19.68 -8.46 -8.06
CA VAL A 78 -20.85 -8.76 -8.91
C VAL A 78 -20.44 -9.07 -10.35
N SER A 79 -19.48 -8.32 -10.92
CA SER A 79 -19.04 -8.53 -12.30
C SER A 79 -18.31 -9.86 -12.51
N HIS A 80 -17.66 -10.38 -11.46
CA HIS A 80 -16.92 -11.65 -11.51
C HIS A 80 -17.75 -12.87 -11.12
N CYS A 81 -18.97 -12.67 -10.61
CA CYS A 81 -19.90 -13.77 -10.40
C CYS A 81 -20.58 -14.14 -11.73
N LYS A 82 -20.78 -15.43 -12.00
CA LYS A 82 -21.44 -15.91 -13.25
C LYS A 82 -22.88 -16.35 -13.01
N ASN A 83 -23.20 -16.77 -11.79
CA ASN A 83 -24.53 -17.25 -11.40
C ASN A 83 -25.42 -16.07 -10.98
N ILE A 84 -26.62 -15.99 -11.54
CA ILE A 84 -27.58 -14.89 -11.32
C ILE A 84 -28.06 -14.84 -9.87
N ASP A 85 -28.38 -15.98 -9.25
CA ASP A 85 -28.86 -16.02 -7.87
C ASP A 85 -27.79 -15.57 -6.89
N GLN A 86 -26.54 -15.97 -7.13
CA GLN A 86 -25.40 -15.54 -6.34
C GLN A 86 -25.09 -14.05 -6.54
N LYS A 87 -25.27 -13.51 -7.75
CA LYS A 87 -25.15 -12.06 -7.99
C LYS A 87 -26.15 -11.29 -7.15
N LEU A 88 -27.40 -11.71 -7.12
CA LEU A 88 -28.46 -11.04 -6.36
C LEU A 88 -28.17 -11.07 -4.85
N GLN A 89 -27.67 -12.20 -4.33
CA GLN A 89 -27.25 -12.30 -2.93
C GLN A 89 -26.07 -11.38 -2.59
N ILE A 90 -25.06 -11.31 -3.47
CA ILE A 90 -23.89 -10.44 -3.28
C ILE A 90 -24.32 -8.97 -3.29
N ILE A 91 -25.23 -8.58 -4.19
CA ILE A 91 -25.78 -7.22 -4.26
C ILE A 91 -26.55 -6.89 -2.97
N ALA A 92 -27.48 -7.76 -2.57
CA ALA A 92 -28.33 -7.52 -1.40
C ALA A 92 -27.50 -7.41 -0.11
N GLY A 93 -26.60 -8.38 0.14
CA GLY A 93 -25.71 -8.34 1.30
C GLY A 93 -24.77 -7.12 1.25
N GLY A 94 -24.17 -6.87 0.09
CA GLY A 94 -23.27 -5.74 -0.10
C GLY A 94 -23.95 -4.38 0.07
N LEU A 95 -25.22 -4.23 -0.31
CA LEU A 95 -25.94 -2.97 -0.11
C LEU A 95 -26.45 -2.81 1.33
N CYS A 96 -26.86 -3.89 2.00
CA CYS A 96 -27.12 -3.90 3.44
C CYS A 96 -25.89 -3.44 4.23
N ASP A 97 -24.72 -4.00 3.94
CA ASP A 97 -23.47 -3.66 4.63
C ASP A 97 -23.10 -2.17 4.45
N LEU A 98 -23.49 -1.57 3.32
CA LEU A 98 -23.16 -0.18 2.99
C LEU A 98 -24.19 0.85 3.46
N LYS A 99 -25.46 0.48 3.52
CA LYS A 99 -26.57 1.41 3.80
C LYS A 99 -27.40 1.06 5.01
N GLY A 100 -27.09 -0.04 5.70
CA GLY A 100 -27.80 -0.52 6.89
C GLY A 100 -29.05 -1.33 6.56
N GLU A 101 -29.82 -0.93 5.54
CA GLU A 101 -31.03 -1.63 5.10
C GLU A 101 -31.11 -1.72 3.56
N PHE A 102 -31.47 -2.90 3.05
CA PHE A 102 -31.81 -3.14 1.65
C PHE A 102 -33.14 -3.90 1.60
N THR A 103 -34.22 -3.17 1.38
CA THR A 103 -35.58 -3.68 1.16
C THR A 103 -36.06 -3.35 -0.24
#